data_AF-A0A240E433-F1
#
_entry.id   AF-A0A240E433-F1
#
_cell.length_a   1.000
_cell.length_b   1.000
_cell.length_c   1.000
_cell.angle_alpha   90.00
_cell.angle_beta   90.00
_cell.angle_gamma   90.00
#
_symmetry.space_group_name_H-M   'P 1'
#
loop_
_entity.id
_entity.type
_entity.pdbx_description
1 polymer ?
#
loop_
_entity_poly.entity_id
_entity_poly.type
_entity_poly.pdbx_seq_one_letter_code
_entity_poly.pdbx_strand_id
1 'polypeptide(L)'
;MNRRHILILSLFIPAALLIAACSNTSKYLTEPMPESGFLPNYKLLQPVANSSADTKVWRYRDATVNPDKYTGVILDPVYLNQTATQRVPAETLAQVKQTLQASMVQAVNSKSNITIVQKPGPGVAKVSVGITGAEMSANSLQPWNFTPIGLAANAAAYAAGVNAKTPALIIESKITDSQTGQILGEGLITIQGESFRTGSGSVESFTDMAKKAVREALVLSARH
;
A
#
# COMPACT_ATOMS: atom_id res chain seq x y z
N MET A 1 60.42 -58.39 26.70
CA MET A 1 59.31 -59.15 26.08
C MET A 1 58.55 -58.24 25.14
N ASN A 2 58.51 -58.62 23.87
CA ASN A 2 57.94 -57.87 22.74
C ASN A 2 56.42 -57.68 22.84
N ARG A 3 55.89 -56.56 22.32
CA ARG A 3 54.59 -56.40 21.61
C ARG A 3 54.46 -54.95 21.12
N ARG A 4 54.84 -54.66 19.87
CA ARG A 4 53.98 -54.52 18.66
C ARG A 4 52.85 -53.48 18.77
N HIS A 5 53.08 -52.36 18.07
CA HIS A 5 52.22 -51.47 17.27
C HIS A 5 50.71 -51.44 17.52
N ILE A 6 50.15 -50.22 17.61
CA ILE A 6 49.12 -49.69 16.68
C ILE A 6 49.25 -48.15 16.68
N LEU A 7 49.63 -47.57 15.54
CA LEU A 7 49.49 -46.14 15.25
C LEU A 7 48.02 -45.91 14.87
N ILE A 8 47.24 -45.25 15.72
CA ILE A 8 45.89 -44.80 15.38
C ILE A 8 46.02 -43.41 14.75
N LEU A 9 45.95 -43.36 13.43
CA LEU A 9 45.86 -42.14 12.64
C LEU A 9 44.42 -41.61 12.78
N SER A 10 44.17 -40.73 13.75
CA SER A 10 42.88 -40.08 13.94
C SER A 10 42.61 -39.08 12.81
N LEU A 11 41.88 -39.54 11.79
CA LEU A 11 41.37 -38.72 10.69
C LEU A 11 40.30 -37.75 11.23
N PHE A 12 40.73 -36.54 11.63
CA PHE A 12 39.82 -35.45 11.95
C PHE A 12 39.18 -34.94 10.64
N ILE A 13 37.94 -35.35 10.38
CA ILE A 13 37.09 -34.76 9.35
C ILE A 13 36.46 -33.51 9.96
N PRO A 14 36.78 -32.27 9.51
CA PRO A 14 36.03 -31.11 9.92
C PRO A 14 34.67 -31.17 9.21
N ALA A 15 33.63 -31.54 9.95
CA ALA A 15 32.25 -31.35 9.52
C ALA A 15 32.01 -29.85 9.38
N ALA A 16 32.11 -29.34 8.15
CA ALA A 16 31.67 -28.00 7.82
C ALA A 16 30.16 -27.91 8.10
N LEU A 17 29.80 -27.33 9.25
CA LEU A 17 28.44 -26.84 9.48
C LEU A 17 28.18 -25.74 8.46
N LEU A 18 27.60 -26.13 7.32
CA LEU A 18 26.87 -25.22 6.46
C LEU A 18 25.68 -24.72 7.29
N ILE A 19 25.87 -23.62 8.01
CA ILE A 19 24.77 -22.80 8.47
C ILE A 19 24.20 -22.21 7.18
N ALA A 20 23.30 -22.95 6.54
CA ALA A 20 22.32 -22.37 5.65
C ALA A 20 21.53 -21.41 6.53
N ALA A 21 21.99 -20.15 6.58
CA ALA A 21 21.13 -19.06 6.97
C ALA A 21 20.00 -19.11 5.95
N CYS A 22 18.90 -19.75 6.33
CA CYS A 22 17.61 -19.52 5.72
C CYS A 22 17.39 -18.02 5.88
N SER A 23 17.82 -17.25 4.89
CA SER A 23 17.36 -15.89 4.72
C SER A 23 15.85 -16.01 4.74
N ASN A 24 15.23 -15.53 5.81
CA ASN A 24 13.82 -15.20 5.81
C ASN A 24 13.67 -14.02 4.85
N THR A 25 13.95 -14.24 3.56
CA THR A 25 13.45 -13.42 2.48
C THR A 25 11.96 -13.60 2.62
N SER A 26 11.37 -12.65 3.34
CA SER A 26 10.02 -12.76 3.79
C SER A 26 9.19 -12.99 2.52
N LYS A 27 8.33 -14.01 2.53
CA LYS A 27 7.45 -14.40 1.40
C LYS A 27 6.70 -13.19 0.78
N TYR A 28 6.66 -12.10 1.53
CA TYR A 28 6.20 -10.77 1.20
C TYR A 28 7.01 -10.08 0.07
N LEU A 29 8.33 -10.21 -0.06
CA LEU A 29 9.06 -9.57 -1.18
C LEU A 29 8.80 -10.19 -2.56
N THR A 30 8.14 -11.36 -2.60
CA THR A 30 7.87 -12.14 -3.81
C THR A 30 6.45 -11.99 -4.36
N GLU A 31 5.55 -11.27 -3.68
CA GLU A 31 4.19 -11.05 -4.21
C GLU A 31 4.18 -9.95 -5.28
N PRO A 32 3.47 -10.15 -6.41
CA PRO A 32 3.37 -9.16 -7.47
C PRO A 32 2.64 -7.91 -6.97
N MET A 33 2.99 -6.75 -7.54
CA MET A 33 2.28 -5.50 -7.28
C MET A 33 0.82 -5.65 -7.70
N PRO A 34 -0.15 -5.29 -6.84
CA PRO A 34 -1.56 -5.40 -7.22
C PRO A 34 -1.93 -4.32 -8.24
N GLU A 35 -2.76 -4.67 -9.21
CA GLU A 35 -3.24 -3.76 -10.25
C GLU A 35 -4.78 -3.68 -10.20
N SER A 36 -5.33 -2.60 -9.63
CA SER A 36 -6.79 -2.45 -9.47
C SER A 36 -7.48 -1.87 -10.71
N GLY A 37 -6.70 -1.31 -11.64
CA GLY A 37 -7.18 -0.46 -12.73
C GLY A 37 -7.35 1.02 -12.38
N PHE A 38 -7.06 1.46 -11.15
CA PHE A 38 -7.14 2.88 -10.76
C PHE A 38 -6.02 3.73 -11.37
N LEU A 39 -4.78 3.23 -11.33
CA LEU A 39 -3.63 3.89 -11.96
C LEU A 39 -3.60 3.63 -13.48
N PRO A 40 -3.25 4.65 -14.29
CA PRO A 40 -3.21 4.51 -15.74
C PRO A 40 -2.03 3.66 -16.25
N ASN A 41 -0.90 3.57 -15.53
CA ASN A 41 0.23 2.77 -15.99
C ASN A 41 1.10 2.21 -14.86
N TYR A 42 0.75 1.01 -14.39
CA TYR A 42 1.48 0.31 -13.35
C TYR A 42 2.96 0.02 -13.68
N LYS A 43 3.32 -0.07 -14.97
CA LYS A 43 4.70 -0.40 -15.38
C LYS A 43 5.72 0.68 -15.01
N LEU A 44 5.26 1.89 -14.69
CA LEU A 44 6.10 2.99 -14.25
C LEU A 44 6.54 2.87 -12.78
N LEU A 45 5.77 2.13 -11.98
CA LEU A 45 5.96 2.03 -10.54
C LEU A 45 7.16 1.15 -10.21
N GLN A 46 8.02 1.67 -9.33
CA GLN A 46 9.15 0.93 -8.78
C GLN A 46 8.99 0.76 -7.27
N PRO A 47 9.42 -0.38 -6.69
CA PRO A 47 9.35 -0.58 -5.25
C PRO A 47 10.24 0.44 -4.52
N VAL A 48 9.73 0.97 -3.41
CA VAL A 48 10.49 1.84 -2.50
C VAL A 48 11.11 0.96 -1.41
N ALA A 49 12.43 1.04 -1.25
CA ALA A 49 13.14 0.32 -0.20
C ALA A 49 12.77 0.84 1.21
N ASN A 50 12.92 -0.02 2.22
CA ASN A 50 12.75 0.31 3.65
C ASN A 50 11.33 0.78 4.05
N SER A 51 10.29 0.27 3.39
CA SER A 51 8.93 0.37 3.94
C SER A 51 8.80 -0.45 5.23
N SER A 52 7.83 -0.11 6.09
CA SER A 52 7.60 -0.83 7.35
C SER A 52 7.26 -2.30 7.11
N ALA A 53 7.42 -3.15 8.13
CA ALA A 53 7.28 -4.61 8.00
C ALA A 53 5.96 -5.06 7.33
N ASP A 54 4.87 -4.35 7.60
CA ASP A 54 3.52 -4.63 7.08
C ASP A 54 3.11 -3.75 5.90
N THR A 55 3.97 -2.85 5.44
CA THR A 55 3.65 -1.90 4.37
C THR A 55 4.58 -2.12 3.20
N LYS A 56 4.03 -2.20 1.99
CA LYS A 56 4.83 -2.11 0.75
C LYS A 56 4.42 -0.87 0.00
N VAL A 57 5.41 -0.23 -0.59
CA VAL A 57 5.22 1.00 -1.35
C VAL A 57 5.86 0.85 -2.71
N TRP A 58 5.11 1.23 -3.74
CA TRP A 58 5.63 1.47 -5.06
C TRP A 58 5.37 2.91 -5.46
N ARG A 59 6.29 3.45 -6.26
CA ARG A 59 6.27 4.85 -6.63
C ARG A 59 6.83 5.05 -8.02
N TYR A 60 6.20 5.96 -8.75
CA TYR A 60 6.71 6.55 -9.97
C TYR A 60 6.82 8.06 -9.80
N ARG A 61 7.85 8.64 -10.41
CA ARG A 61 7.98 10.08 -10.61
C ARG A 61 8.57 10.37 -11.97
N ASP A 62 8.04 11.38 -12.62
CA ASP A 62 8.63 11.92 -13.84
C ASP A 62 9.88 12.75 -13.46
N ALA A 63 11.07 12.21 -13.75
CA ALA A 63 12.34 12.86 -13.44
C ALA A 63 12.59 14.13 -14.27
N THR A 64 11.82 14.37 -15.33
CA THR A 64 11.95 15.56 -16.20
C THR A 64 11.16 16.75 -15.67
N VAL A 65 10.25 16.52 -14.70
CA VAL A 65 9.38 17.53 -14.14
C VAL A 65 10.04 18.20 -12.93
N ASN A 66 10.05 19.53 -12.92
CA ASN A 66 10.36 20.30 -11.72
C ASN A 66 9.05 20.52 -10.92
N PRO A 67 8.86 19.88 -9.74
CA PRO A 67 7.65 20.03 -8.95
C PRO A 67 7.49 21.41 -8.33
N ASP A 68 8.56 22.22 -8.19
CA ASP A 68 8.45 23.60 -7.69
C ASP A 68 7.65 24.51 -8.64
N LYS A 69 7.42 24.08 -9.88
CA LYS A 69 6.54 24.77 -10.83
C LYS A 69 5.05 24.62 -10.47
N TYR A 70 4.71 23.71 -9.57
CA TYR A 70 3.33 23.43 -9.18
C TYR A 70 3.03 24.03 -7.81
N THR A 71 2.38 25.19 -7.80
CA THR A 71 1.96 25.91 -6.59
C THR A 71 0.46 25.79 -6.33
N GLY A 72 -0.31 25.33 -7.32
CA GLY A 72 -1.73 25.05 -7.19
C GLY A 72 -2.02 23.55 -7.22
N VAL A 73 -3.05 23.12 -6.51
CA VAL A 73 -3.52 21.73 -6.57
C VAL A 73 -5.05 21.64 -6.60
N ILE A 74 -5.56 20.83 -7.51
CA ILE A 74 -6.93 20.35 -7.51
C ILE A 74 -6.96 18.99 -6.81
N LEU A 75 -7.90 18.82 -5.90
CA LEU A 75 -8.13 17.57 -5.19
C LEU A 75 -9.39 16.90 -5.72
N ASP A 76 -9.24 15.78 -6.42
CA ASP A 76 -10.38 14.97 -6.80
C ASP A 76 -11.03 14.35 -5.54
N PRO A 77 -12.34 14.05 -5.57
CA PRO A 77 -12.98 13.31 -4.49
C PRO A 77 -12.28 11.96 -4.27
N VAL A 78 -12.03 11.59 -3.00
CA VAL A 78 -11.46 10.28 -2.67
C VAL A 78 -12.33 9.15 -3.23
N TYR A 79 -11.71 8.30 -4.04
CA TYR A 79 -12.34 7.10 -4.56
C TYR A 79 -12.29 5.99 -3.49
N LEU A 80 -13.40 5.27 -3.35
CA LEU A 80 -13.50 4.11 -2.47
C LEU A 80 -14.20 3.01 -3.28
N ASN A 81 -13.50 1.92 -3.53
CA ASN A 81 -14.04 0.73 -4.19
C ASN A 81 -14.93 -0.04 -3.20
N GLN A 82 -16.07 0.54 -2.85
CA GLN A 82 -17.02 0.00 -1.89
C GLN A 82 -18.44 0.43 -2.26
N THR A 83 -19.32 -0.56 -2.37
CA THR A 83 -20.76 -0.33 -2.49
C THR A 83 -21.45 -0.48 -1.13
N ALA A 84 -22.61 0.15 -0.99
CA ALA A 84 -23.40 0.04 0.23
C ALA A 84 -23.86 -1.41 0.43
N THR A 85 -23.83 -1.87 1.67
CA THR A 85 -24.33 -3.19 2.10
C THR A 85 -25.21 -3.01 3.33
N GLN A 86 -25.89 -4.07 3.77
CA GLN A 86 -26.66 -4.01 5.03
C GLN A 86 -25.78 -3.68 6.24
N ARG A 87 -24.51 -4.10 6.25
CA ARG A 87 -23.57 -3.85 7.35
C ARG A 87 -22.83 -2.53 7.23
N VAL A 88 -22.71 -2.02 6.01
CA VAL A 88 -22.03 -0.75 5.69
C VAL A 88 -22.99 0.08 4.84
N PRO A 89 -23.93 0.80 5.47
CA PRO A 89 -24.93 1.57 4.76
C PRO A 89 -24.30 2.75 4.01
N ALA A 90 -25.04 3.29 3.04
CA ALA A 90 -24.57 4.39 2.20
C ALA A 90 -24.12 5.63 2.99
N GLU A 91 -24.79 5.92 4.11
CA GLU A 91 -24.44 7.00 5.03
C GLU A 91 -23.04 6.80 5.63
N THR A 92 -22.72 5.58 6.08
CA THR A 92 -21.38 5.26 6.59
C THR A 92 -20.32 5.44 5.50
N LEU A 93 -20.60 5.03 4.26
CA LEU A 93 -19.67 5.24 3.15
C LEU A 93 -19.44 6.72 2.86
N ALA A 94 -20.50 7.52 2.89
CA ALA A 94 -20.41 8.96 2.70
C ALA A 94 -19.56 9.61 3.81
N GLN A 95 -19.78 9.22 5.07
CA GLN A 95 -19.02 9.73 6.21
C GLN A 95 -17.53 9.38 6.13
N VAL A 96 -17.21 8.13 5.74
CA VAL A 96 -15.81 7.70 5.52
C VAL A 96 -15.18 8.52 4.40
N LYS A 97 -15.85 8.65 3.24
CA LYS A 97 -15.34 9.46 2.12
C LYS A 97 -15.10 10.91 2.52
N GLN A 98 -16.04 11.53 3.23
CA GLN A 98 -15.89 12.91 3.72
C GLN A 98 -14.71 13.05 4.69
N THR A 99 -14.54 12.09 5.59
CA THR A 99 -13.43 12.08 6.56
C THR A 99 -12.07 11.95 5.86
N LEU A 100 -11.97 11.07 4.85
CA LEU A 100 -10.77 10.91 4.06
C LEU A 100 -10.47 12.15 3.21
N GLN A 101 -11.51 12.74 2.61
CA GLN A 101 -11.39 14.00 1.87
C GLN A 101 -10.86 15.12 2.75
N ALA A 102 -11.40 15.27 3.97
CA ALA A 102 -10.93 16.26 4.94
C ALA A 102 -9.47 16.01 5.33
N SER A 103 -9.06 14.75 5.51
CA SER A 103 -7.66 14.39 5.78
C SER A 103 -6.73 14.78 4.63
N MET A 104 -7.15 14.57 3.38
CA MET A 104 -6.40 14.97 2.19
C MET A 104 -6.24 16.50 2.10
N VAL A 105 -7.33 17.25 2.33
CA VAL A 105 -7.31 18.73 2.39
C VAL A 105 -6.35 19.22 3.48
N GLN A 106 -6.42 18.65 4.69
CA GLN A 106 -5.52 19.00 5.79
C GLN A 106 -4.06 18.72 5.46
N ALA A 107 -3.77 17.58 4.81
CA ALA A 107 -2.42 17.21 4.41
C ALA A 107 -1.83 18.21 3.42
N VAL A 108 -2.61 18.66 2.45
CA VAL A 108 -2.18 19.70 1.50
C VAL A 108 -2.02 21.05 2.18
N ASN A 109 -2.98 21.49 2.99
CA ASN A 109 -2.89 22.77 3.70
C ASN A 109 -1.70 22.85 4.66
N SER A 110 -1.14 21.72 5.09
CA SER A 110 0.10 21.68 5.87
C SER A 110 1.36 22.05 5.07
N LYS A 111 1.25 22.15 3.74
CA LYS A 111 2.33 22.57 2.83
C LYS A 111 2.21 24.06 2.57
N SER A 112 3.19 24.84 3.05
CA SER A 112 3.17 26.30 2.98
C SER A 112 3.23 26.89 1.56
N ASN A 113 3.62 26.11 0.56
CA ASN A 113 3.83 26.55 -0.82
C ASN A 113 2.75 26.05 -1.80
N ILE A 114 1.70 25.36 -1.32
CA ILE A 114 0.66 24.78 -2.16
C ILE A 114 -0.70 25.38 -1.80
N THR A 115 -1.43 25.86 -2.82
CA THR A 115 -2.80 26.38 -2.68
C THR A 115 -3.79 25.41 -3.32
N ILE A 116 -4.85 25.05 -2.59
CA ILE A 116 -5.96 24.27 -3.17
C ILE A 116 -6.77 25.20 -4.07
N VAL A 117 -6.95 24.81 -5.33
CA VAL A 117 -7.71 25.54 -6.35
C VAL A 117 -8.80 24.66 -6.96
N GLN A 118 -9.79 25.27 -7.60
CA GLN A 118 -10.94 24.57 -8.18
C GLN A 118 -10.89 24.41 -9.70
N LYS A 119 -9.99 25.13 -10.38
CA LYS A 119 -9.92 25.17 -11.85
C LYS A 119 -8.51 24.82 -12.34
N PRO A 120 -8.38 24.08 -13.46
CA PRO A 120 -7.09 23.86 -14.10
C PRO A 120 -6.40 25.16 -14.50
N GLY A 121 -5.08 25.14 -14.55
CA GLY A 121 -4.27 26.30 -14.97
C GLY A 121 -2.76 26.04 -14.90
N PRO A 122 -1.95 27.04 -15.33
CA PRO A 122 -0.51 26.94 -15.26
C PRO A 122 -0.02 26.71 -13.83
N GLY A 123 0.87 25.74 -13.65
CA GLY A 123 1.40 25.39 -12.31
C GLY A 123 0.35 24.78 -11.37
N VAL A 124 -0.74 24.24 -11.91
CA VAL A 124 -1.76 23.52 -11.14
C VAL A 124 -1.65 22.03 -11.42
N ALA A 125 -1.41 21.25 -10.37
CA ALA A 125 -1.48 19.79 -10.40
C ALA A 125 -2.89 19.32 -10.05
N LYS A 126 -3.25 18.10 -10.44
CA LYS A 126 -4.46 17.41 -10.00
C LYS A 126 -4.05 16.13 -9.29
N VAL A 127 -4.62 15.92 -8.11
CA VAL A 127 -4.34 14.76 -7.26
C VAL A 127 -5.60 13.92 -7.15
N SER A 128 -5.47 12.63 -7.45
CA SER A 128 -6.52 11.64 -7.22
C SER A 128 -6.00 10.56 -6.28
N VAL A 129 -6.79 10.19 -5.27
CA VAL A 129 -6.48 9.11 -4.32
C VAL A 129 -7.63 8.12 -4.29
N GLY A 130 -7.31 6.83 -4.31
CA GLY A 130 -8.27 5.74 -4.27
C GLY A 130 -7.90 4.71 -3.21
N ILE A 131 -8.89 4.23 -2.47
CA ILE A 131 -8.80 2.98 -1.71
C ILE A 131 -9.46 1.90 -2.57
N THR A 132 -8.65 1.01 -3.12
CA THR A 132 -9.01 0.27 -4.33
C THR A 132 -9.14 -1.23 -4.12
N GLY A 133 -8.60 -1.78 -3.03
CA GLY A 133 -8.82 -3.19 -2.74
C GLY A 133 -8.31 -3.72 -1.40
N ALA A 134 -8.68 -4.98 -1.14
CA ALA A 134 -8.09 -5.85 -0.13
C ALA A 134 -8.33 -7.35 -0.37
N GLU A 135 -7.25 -8.14 -0.51
CA GLU A 135 -7.29 -9.54 -0.94
C GLU A 135 -7.96 -10.47 0.09
N MET A 136 -9.05 -11.14 -0.31
CA MET A 136 -9.51 -12.39 0.33
C MET A 136 -10.13 -13.26 -0.77
N SER A 137 -9.36 -14.18 -1.35
CA SER A 137 -9.93 -15.31 -2.10
C SER A 137 -9.00 -16.51 -2.10
N ALA A 138 -9.54 -17.66 -1.67
CA ALA A 138 -8.95 -18.98 -1.82
C ALA A 138 -9.00 -19.50 -3.28
N ASN A 139 -9.70 -18.80 -4.19
CA ASN A 139 -9.92 -19.22 -5.57
C ASN A 139 -9.23 -18.27 -6.56
N SER A 140 -8.28 -18.82 -7.32
CA SER A 140 -7.46 -18.13 -8.32
C SER A 140 -8.20 -17.71 -9.61
N LEU A 141 -9.54 -17.85 -9.66
CA LEU A 141 -10.33 -17.81 -10.91
C LEU A 141 -11.41 -16.72 -10.97
N GLN A 142 -11.59 -15.86 -9.96
CA GLN A 142 -12.56 -14.76 -10.01
C GLN A 142 -11.88 -13.39 -10.04
N PRO A 143 -12.40 -12.42 -10.81
CA PRO A 143 -11.91 -11.04 -10.78
C PRO A 143 -12.16 -10.39 -9.41
N TRP A 144 -11.10 -9.79 -8.86
CA TRP A 144 -11.02 -8.68 -7.91
C TRP A 144 -12.39 -8.08 -7.47
N ASN A 145 -13.04 -8.61 -6.43
CA ASN A 145 -14.25 -7.98 -5.86
C ASN A 145 -14.01 -7.58 -4.40
N PHE A 146 -13.55 -6.35 -4.22
CA PHE A 146 -13.09 -5.81 -2.95
C PHE A 146 -14.17 -4.97 -2.27
N THR A 147 -14.32 -5.14 -0.96
CA THR A 147 -15.06 -4.19 -0.12
C THR A 147 -14.19 -3.84 1.10
N PRO A 148 -13.36 -2.78 1.03
CA PRO A 148 -12.39 -2.43 2.08
C PRO A 148 -12.99 -2.37 3.49
N ILE A 149 -14.22 -1.83 3.60
CA ILE A 149 -14.93 -1.72 4.88
C ILE A 149 -15.69 -3.02 5.20
N GLY A 150 -16.11 -3.77 4.19
CA GLY A 150 -16.74 -5.08 4.35
C GLY A 150 -15.83 -6.11 5.02
N LEU A 151 -14.52 -6.07 4.76
CA LEU A 151 -13.53 -6.87 5.49
C LEU A 151 -13.40 -6.44 6.95
N ALA A 152 -13.38 -5.12 7.19
CA ALA A 152 -13.28 -4.57 8.53
C ALA A 152 -14.44 -5.00 9.44
N ALA A 153 -15.66 -5.01 8.89
CA ALA A 153 -16.86 -5.47 9.59
C ALA A 153 -16.88 -6.98 9.88
N ASN A 154 -15.98 -7.78 9.30
CA ASN A 154 -15.95 -9.25 9.41
C ASN A 154 -14.75 -9.79 10.22
N ALA A 155 -14.21 -9.01 11.16
CA ALA A 155 -13.03 -9.38 11.96
C ALA A 155 -13.08 -10.79 12.60
N ALA A 156 -14.27 -11.27 12.99
CA ALA A 156 -14.46 -12.62 13.55
C ALA A 156 -14.23 -13.75 12.55
N ALA A 157 -14.58 -13.57 11.27
CA ALA A 157 -14.39 -14.57 10.22
C ALA A 157 -12.90 -14.74 9.85
N TYR A 158 -12.11 -13.67 10.00
CA TYR A 158 -10.66 -13.68 9.79
C TYR A 158 -9.92 -14.49 10.87
N ALA A 159 -10.28 -14.31 12.14
CA ALA A 159 -9.63 -15.01 13.27
C ALA A 159 -9.83 -16.55 13.22
N ALA A 160 -10.85 -17.03 12.52
CA ALA A 160 -11.17 -18.45 12.39
C ALA A 160 -10.29 -19.23 11.38
N GLY A 161 -9.31 -18.58 10.73
CA GLY A 161 -8.24 -19.28 9.99
C GLY A 161 -8.66 -19.99 8.71
N VAL A 162 -9.83 -19.71 8.15
CA VAL A 162 -10.30 -20.35 6.90
C VAL A 162 -9.70 -19.66 5.65
N ASN A 163 -8.58 -20.23 5.15
CA ASN A 163 -8.06 -20.08 3.77
C ASN A 163 -8.11 -18.65 3.15
N ALA A 164 -7.72 -17.61 3.88
CA ALA A 164 -7.59 -16.27 3.33
C ALA A 164 -6.13 -16.01 2.90
N LYS A 165 -5.91 -15.60 1.64
CA LYS A 165 -4.67 -14.93 1.25
C LYS A 165 -4.48 -13.64 2.06
N THR A 166 -3.26 -13.08 2.08
CA THR A 166 -2.91 -11.95 2.96
C THR A 166 -3.80 -10.73 2.67
N PRO A 167 -4.73 -10.35 3.55
CA PRO A 167 -5.56 -9.19 3.30
C PRO A 167 -4.71 -7.92 3.38
N ALA A 168 -4.92 -7.04 2.41
CA ALA A 168 -4.10 -5.86 2.19
C ALA A 168 -4.98 -4.63 1.98
N LEU A 169 -4.90 -3.56 2.75
CA LEU A 169 -5.47 -2.29 2.28
C LEU A 169 -4.62 -1.80 1.10
N ILE A 170 -5.22 -1.66 -0.08
CA ILE A 170 -4.57 -1.08 -1.27
C ILE A 170 -5.01 0.38 -1.41
N ILE A 171 -4.02 1.27 -1.40
CA ILE A 171 -4.21 2.70 -1.58
C ILE A 171 -3.38 3.12 -2.79
N GLU A 172 -4.02 3.82 -3.71
CA GLU A 172 -3.39 4.28 -4.93
C GLU A 172 -3.57 5.78 -5.07
N SER A 173 -2.57 6.43 -5.64
CA SER A 173 -2.57 7.87 -5.85
C SER A 173 -1.89 8.21 -7.16
N LYS A 174 -2.41 9.23 -7.85
CA LYS A 174 -1.77 9.81 -9.02
C LYS A 174 -1.79 11.33 -8.96
N ILE A 175 -0.73 11.92 -9.47
CA ILE A 175 -0.59 13.36 -9.66
C ILE A 175 -0.41 13.61 -11.15
N THR A 176 -1.25 14.45 -11.72
CA THR A 176 -1.18 14.85 -13.12
C THR A 176 -1.11 16.35 -13.28
N ASP A 177 -0.49 16.85 -14.33
CA ASP A 177 -0.63 18.23 -14.76
C ASP A 177 -2.11 18.52 -15.09
N SER A 178 -2.67 19.61 -14.57
CA SER A 178 -4.11 19.88 -14.70
C SER A 178 -4.54 20.27 -16.12
N GLN A 179 -3.62 20.76 -16.96
CA GLN A 179 -3.93 21.23 -18.31
C GLN A 179 -3.71 20.12 -19.35
N THR A 180 -2.61 19.39 -19.22
CA THR A 180 -2.17 18.40 -20.21
C THR A 180 -2.54 16.96 -19.82
N GLY A 181 -2.77 16.70 -18.53
CA GLY A 181 -2.95 15.36 -18.00
C GLY A 181 -1.67 14.52 -17.93
N GLN A 182 -0.49 15.11 -18.18
CA GLN A 182 0.80 14.43 -18.03
C GLN A 182 0.93 13.86 -16.61
N ILE A 183 1.34 12.60 -16.50
CA ILE A 183 1.60 11.94 -15.22
C ILE A 183 2.88 12.53 -14.61
N LEU A 184 2.75 13.17 -13.46
CA LEU A 184 3.88 13.74 -12.71
C LEU A 184 4.41 12.74 -11.68
N GLY A 185 3.50 11.94 -11.11
CA GLY A 185 3.86 10.88 -10.18
C GLY A 185 2.69 9.95 -9.87
N GLU A 186 3.02 8.74 -9.45
CA GLU A 186 2.07 7.73 -9.01
C GLU A 186 2.60 7.06 -7.74
N GLY A 187 1.69 6.58 -6.91
CA GLY A 187 2.03 5.86 -5.68
C GLY A 187 1.02 4.76 -5.43
N LEU A 188 1.52 3.61 -5.02
CA LEU A 188 0.74 2.46 -4.57
C LEU A 188 1.26 2.03 -3.21
N ILE A 189 0.36 1.94 -2.24
CA ILE A 189 0.65 1.45 -0.88
C ILE A 189 -0.21 0.22 -0.65
N THR A 190 0.41 -0.83 -0.11
CA THR A 190 -0.32 -1.95 0.48
C THR A 190 -0.01 -2.02 1.98
N ILE A 191 -1.04 -2.13 2.82
CA ILE A 191 -0.91 -2.37 4.26
C ILE A 191 -1.49 -3.75 4.54
N GLN A 192 -0.68 -4.67 5.02
CA GLN A 192 -1.00 -6.09 5.15
C GLN A 192 -0.85 -6.59 6.59
N GLY A 193 -1.11 -7.88 6.79
CA GLY A 193 -0.76 -8.57 8.02
C GLY A 193 -1.42 -7.98 9.27
N GLU A 194 -0.62 -7.80 10.32
CA GLU A 194 -1.12 -7.44 11.65
C GLU A 194 -1.59 -5.98 11.71
N SER A 195 -0.89 -5.09 10.99
CA SER A 195 -1.30 -3.69 10.81
C SER A 195 -2.67 -3.59 10.16
N PHE A 196 -2.94 -4.38 9.12
CA PHE A 196 -4.28 -4.42 8.52
C PHE A 196 -5.31 -5.04 9.47
N ARG A 197 -4.99 -6.17 10.12
CA ARG A 197 -5.90 -6.88 11.02
C ARG A 197 -6.39 -6.00 12.17
N THR A 198 -5.48 -5.28 12.81
CA THR A 198 -5.81 -4.37 13.91
C THR A 198 -6.49 -3.09 13.41
N GLY A 199 -5.97 -2.53 12.30
CA GLY A 199 -6.50 -1.32 11.68
C GLY A 199 -7.86 -1.51 11.02
N SER A 200 -8.32 -2.74 10.78
CA SER A 200 -9.63 -3.02 10.19
C SER A 200 -10.63 -3.57 11.21
N GLY A 201 -10.37 -3.60 12.51
CA GLY A 201 -11.30 -4.19 13.48
C GLY A 201 -12.70 -3.52 13.59
N SER A 202 -12.86 -2.31 13.05
CA SER A 202 -14.12 -1.56 13.02
C SER A 202 -14.10 -0.52 11.91
N VAL A 203 -15.24 0.10 11.61
CA VAL A 203 -15.32 1.23 10.66
C VAL A 203 -14.43 2.40 11.11
N GLU A 204 -14.41 2.69 12.41
CA GLU A 204 -13.59 3.77 12.98
C GLU A 204 -12.10 3.48 12.84
N SER A 205 -11.65 2.29 13.27
CA SER A 205 -10.25 1.86 13.15
C SER A 205 -9.81 1.90 11.67
N PHE A 206 -10.69 1.41 10.78
CA PHE A 206 -10.44 1.44 9.33
C PHE A 206 -10.26 2.86 8.84
N THR A 207 -11.13 3.78 9.27
CA THR A 207 -11.09 5.19 8.87
C THR A 207 -9.79 5.83 9.32
N ASP A 208 -9.31 5.54 10.53
CA ASP A 208 -8.04 6.06 11.03
C ASP A 208 -6.80 5.49 10.33
N MET A 209 -6.80 4.18 10.06
CA MET A 209 -5.76 3.56 9.22
C MET A 209 -5.74 4.19 7.82
N ALA A 210 -6.91 4.32 7.19
CA ALA A 210 -7.06 4.90 5.87
C ALA A 210 -6.65 6.39 5.84
N LYS A 211 -6.94 7.18 6.88
CA LYS A 211 -6.46 8.57 7.00
C LYS A 211 -4.95 8.66 6.95
N LYS A 212 -4.25 7.79 7.68
CA LYS A 212 -2.77 7.73 7.69
C LYS A 212 -2.26 7.35 6.30
N ALA A 213 -2.82 6.30 5.71
CA ALA A 213 -2.43 5.83 4.39
C ALA A 213 -2.64 6.87 3.27
N VAL A 214 -3.77 7.59 3.28
CA VAL A 214 -4.02 8.70 2.33
C VAL A 214 -2.95 9.78 2.47
N ARG A 215 -2.57 10.15 3.70
CA ARG A 215 -1.49 11.13 3.93
C ARG A 215 -0.15 10.64 3.40
N GLU A 216 0.16 9.36 3.63
CA GLU A 216 1.39 8.75 3.09
C GLU A 216 1.39 8.72 1.57
N ALA A 217 0.26 8.39 0.93
CA ALA A 217 0.14 8.33 -0.53
C ALA A 217 0.41 9.71 -1.17
N LEU A 218 -0.12 10.77 -0.57
CA LEU A 218 0.16 12.16 -0.98
C LEU A 218 1.65 12.51 -0.83
N VAL A 219 2.27 12.09 0.26
CA VAL A 219 3.68 12.37 0.53
C VAL A 219 4.59 11.60 -0.44
N LEU A 220 4.28 10.34 -0.72
CA LEU A 220 5.07 9.49 -1.59
C LEU A 220 5.09 9.99 -3.03
N SER A 221 3.92 10.39 -3.53
CA SER A 221 3.79 10.95 -4.87
C SER A 221 4.41 12.34 -5.01
N ALA A 222 4.60 13.09 -3.89
CA ALA A 222 5.09 14.48 -3.91
C ALA A 222 6.55 14.72 -3.45
N ARG A 223 7.12 13.96 -2.50
CA ARG A 223 8.44 14.27 -1.89
C ARG A 223 9.63 13.95 -2.79
N HIS A 224 10.59 14.85 -2.97
CA HIS A 224 11.91 14.53 -3.54
C HIS A 224 12.61 13.38 -2.82
#